data_AF-A0A7K3HHY3-F1
#
_entry.id   AF-A0A7K3HHY3-F1
#
_cell.length_a   1.000
_cell.length_b   1.000
_cell.length_c   1.000
_cell.angle_alpha   90.00
_cell.angle_beta   90.00
_cell.angle_gamma   90.00
#
_symmetry.space_group_name_H-M   'P 1'
#
loop_
_entity.id
_entity.type
_entity.pdbx_description
1 polymer ?
#
loop_
_entity_poly.entity_id
_entity_poly.type
_entity_poly.pdbx_seq_one_letter_code
_entity_poly.pdbx_strand_id
1 'polypeptide(L)'
;MALKNIPESPFSDDDGSADPRLAAALTAYAGDRAAEPAVLSALPGTRLLVPVVAVLGETETGADGLRREKTSDMAVPTLRAPGGRRALPAFTSTEALA
;
A
#
# COMPACT_ATOMS: atom_id res chain seq x y z
N MET A 1 -3.44 12.63 -35.61
CA MET A 1 -2.94 11.78 -34.50
C MET A 1 -3.93 11.94 -33.36
N ALA A 2 -4.62 10.89 -32.92
CA ALA A 2 -5.59 11.02 -31.83
C ALA A 2 -4.84 11.38 -30.54
N LEU A 3 -5.22 12.47 -29.89
CA LEU A 3 -4.69 12.83 -28.58
C LEU A 3 -5.00 11.68 -27.62
N LYS A 4 -3.95 10.99 -27.15
CA LYS A 4 -4.08 10.02 -26.07
C LYS A 4 -4.40 10.82 -24.80
N ASN A 5 -5.66 10.77 -24.38
CA ASN A 5 -6.07 11.36 -23.10
C ASN A 5 -5.58 10.42 -21.99
N ILE A 6 -4.54 10.83 -21.26
CA ILE A 6 -4.15 10.16 -20.02
C ILE A 6 -5.04 10.77 -18.94
N PRO A 7 -5.92 9.99 -18.28
CA PRO A 7 -6.77 10.52 -17.23
C PRO A 7 -5.91 11.04 -16.08
N GLU A 8 -6.28 12.21 -15.55
CA GLU A 8 -5.62 12.80 -14.39
C GLU A 8 -5.90 11.93 -13.15
N SER A 9 -4.85 11.68 -12.37
CA SER A 9 -4.98 10.89 -11.14
C SER A 9 -5.83 11.67 -10.13
N PRO A 10 -6.77 11.02 -9.41
CA PRO A 10 -7.46 11.66 -8.28
C PRO A 10 -6.51 12.00 -7.11
N PHE A 11 -5.24 11.60 -7.21
CA PHE A 11 -4.17 11.87 -6.26
C PHE A 11 -3.02 12.67 -6.92
N SER A 12 -3.32 13.56 -7.88
CA SER A 12 -2.31 14.35 -8.58
C SER A 12 -1.46 15.24 -7.65
N ASP A 13 -2.08 15.74 -6.57
CA ASP A 13 -1.45 16.63 -5.58
C ASP A 13 -0.86 15.88 -4.38
N ASP A 14 -0.82 14.54 -4.45
CA ASP A 14 -0.33 13.70 -3.38
C ASP A 14 1.20 13.75 -3.29
N ASP A 15 1.70 14.42 -2.24
CA ASP A 15 3.13 14.59 -1.98
C ASP A 15 3.76 13.44 -1.19
N GLY A 16 2.99 12.40 -0.87
CA GLY A 16 3.48 11.26 -0.10
C GLY A 16 3.42 11.43 1.42
N SER A 17 3.10 12.62 1.94
CA SER A 17 3.00 12.88 3.37
C SER A 17 1.76 12.23 4.03
N ALA A 18 1.80 12.12 5.36
CA ALA A 18 0.67 11.63 6.14
C ALA A 18 -0.34 12.76 6.41
N ASP A 19 -1.63 12.41 6.45
CA ASP A 19 -2.65 13.34 6.94
C ASP A 19 -2.30 13.77 8.39
N PRO A 20 -2.18 15.07 8.67
CA PRO A 20 -1.72 15.56 9.97
C PRO A 20 -2.68 15.21 11.12
N ARG A 21 -3.98 15.06 10.84
CA ARG A 21 -4.98 14.65 11.85
C ARG A 21 -4.78 13.18 12.21
N LEU A 22 -4.57 12.32 11.20
CA LEU A 22 -4.30 10.90 11.43
C LEU A 22 -2.95 10.69 12.12
N ALA A 23 -1.91 11.44 11.74
CA ALA A 23 -0.60 11.39 12.38
C ALA A 23 -0.70 11.74 13.88
N ALA A 24 -1.38 12.84 14.23
CA ALA A 24 -1.61 13.23 15.62
C ALA A 24 -2.40 12.17 16.40
N ALA A 25 -3.44 11.58 15.81
CA ALA A 25 -4.22 10.51 16.43
C ALA A 25 -3.37 9.25 16.70
N LEU A 26 -2.52 8.87 15.75
CA LEU A 26 -1.60 7.73 15.90
C LEU A 26 -0.54 7.99 16.98
N THR A 27 0.00 9.21 17.07
CA THR A 27 0.91 9.60 18.16
C THR A 27 0.22 9.51 19.52
N ALA A 28 -1.01 10.01 19.65
CA ALA A 28 -1.78 9.91 20.89
C ALA A 28 -2.03 8.44 21.26
N TYR A 29 -2.39 7.61 20.28
CA TYR A 29 -2.64 6.18 20.46
C TYR A 29 -1.39 5.36 20.83
N ALA A 30 -0.22 5.78 20.35
CA ALA A 30 1.06 5.17 20.74
C ALA A 30 1.38 5.44 22.23
N GLY A 31 0.98 6.59 22.75
CA GLY A 31 1.11 6.94 24.17
C GLY A 31 0.00 6.38 25.06
N ASP A 32 -1.23 6.30 24.55
CA ASP A 32 -2.40 5.78 25.26
C ASP A 32 -3.33 5.00 24.33
N ARG A 33 -3.48 3.71 24.60
CA ARG A 33 -4.33 2.79 23.85
C ARG A 33 -5.81 3.17 23.90
N ALA A 34 -6.26 3.94 24.90
CA ALA A 34 -7.63 4.43 24.97
C ALA A 34 -7.96 5.47 23.88
N ALA A 35 -6.96 6.05 23.21
CA ALA A 35 -7.16 6.98 22.10
C ALA A 35 -7.54 6.30 20.77
N GLU A 36 -7.75 4.98 20.74
CA GLU A 36 -8.18 4.22 19.55
C GLU A 36 -9.37 4.86 18.79
N PRO A 37 -10.43 5.37 19.45
CA PRO A 37 -11.57 5.98 18.76
C PRO A 37 -11.18 7.20 17.91
N ALA A 38 -10.14 7.94 18.31
CA ALA A 38 -9.65 9.09 17.55
C ALA A 38 -8.97 8.64 16.24
N VAL A 39 -8.22 7.53 16.26
CA VAL A 39 -7.62 6.94 15.06
C VAL A 39 -8.72 6.47 14.11
N LEU A 40 -9.70 5.73 14.62
CA LEU A 40 -10.86 5.25 13.87
C LEU A 40 -11.66 6.40 13.23
N SER A 41 -11.77 7.53 13.92
CA SER A 41 -12.48 8.72 13.41
C SER A 41 -11.68 9.51 12.38
N ALA A 42 -10.35 9.45 12.45
CA ALA A 42 -9.45 10.15 11.52
C ALA A 42 -9.20 9.37 10.22
N LEU A 43 -9.39 8.05 10.21
CA LEU A 43 -9.14 7.21 9.03
C LEU A 43 -10.01 7.52 7.79
N PRO A 44 -11.33 7.77 7.91
CA PRO A 44 -12.17 8.00 6.74
C PRO A 44 -11.70 9.19 5.89
N GLY A 45 -11.56 8.98 4.59
CA GLY A 45 -11.11 10.00 3.65
C GLY A 45 -9.59 10.23 3.61
N THR A 46 -8.82 9.58 4.49
CA THR A 46 -7.36 9.61 4.41
C THR A 46 -6.85 8.59 3.41
N ARG A 47 -5.74 8.93 2.76
CA ARG A 47 -5.02 8.01 1.89
C ARG A 47 -4.23 7.01 2.73
N LEU A 48 -4.28 5.74 2.34
CA LEU A 48 -3.44 4.68 2.87
C LEU A 48 -2.61 4.07 1.75
N LEU A 49 -1.37 3.73 2.05
CA LEU A 49 -0.45 3.06 1.14
C LEU A 49 -0.40 1.57 1.50
N VAL A 50 -0.69 0.72 0.52
CA VAL A 50 -0.62 -0.74 0.68
C VAL A 50 0.50 -1.27 -0.23
N PRO A 51 1.50 -1.97 0.30
CA PRO A 51 2.61 -2.47 -0.50
C PRO A 51 2.13 -3.55 -1.47
N VAL A 52 2.56 -3.46 -2.72
CA VAL A 52 2.40 -4.51 -3.72
C VAL A 52 3.79 -4.98 -4.11
N VAL A 53 4.04 -6.28 -4.01
CA VAL A 53 5.31 -6.89 -4.38
C VAL A 53 5.14 -7.70 -5.66
N ALA A 54 6.11 -7.59 -6.55
CA ALA A 54 6.21 -8.49 -7.68
C ALA A 54 6.71 -9.85 -7.17
N VAL A 55 5.94 -10.90 -7.44
CA VAL A 55 6.38 -12.28 -7.24
C VAL A 55 6.78 -12.82 -8.59
N LEU A 56 8.04 -13.21 -8.72
CA LEU A 56 8.54 -13.82 -9.94
C LEU A 56 7.79 -15.14 -10.16
N GLY A 57 7.04 -15.22 -11.26
CA GLY A 57 6.39 -16.46 -11.68
C GLY A 57 7.39 -17.48 -12.26
N GLU A 58 6.86 -18.53 -12.88
CA GLU A 58 7.69 -19.52 -13.58
C GLU A 58 8.43 -18.90 -14.77
N THR A 59 9.73 -19.20 -14.89
CA THR A 59 10.55 -18.79 -16.05
C THR A 59 10.68 -19.95 -17.01
N GLU A 60 10.36 -19.75 -18.28
CA GLU A 60 10.51 -20.75 -19.34
C GLU A 60 11.74 -20.37 -20.19
N THR A 61 12.57 -21.35 -20.55
CA THR A 61 13.68 -21.14 -21.49
C THR A 61 13.23 -21.59 -22.87
N GLY A 62 13.19 -20.67 -23.83
CA GLY A 62 12.82 -20.98 -25.21
C GLY A 62 13.85 -21.88 -25.90
N ALA A 63 13.47 -22.47 -27.04
CA ALA A 63 14.38 -23.28 -27.86
C ALA A 63 15.60 -22.49 -28.39
N ASP A 64 15.55 -21.16 -28.33
CA ASP A 64 16.63 -20.21 -28.63
C ASP A 64 17.62 -20.00 -27.45
N GLY A 65 17.39 -20.64 -26.30
CA GLY A 65 18.19 -20.50 -25.09
C GLY A 65 17.91 -19.22 -24.30
N LEU A 66 16.94 -18.40 -24.71
CA LEU A 66 16.58 -17.16 -24.02
C LEU A 66 15.54 -17.44 -22.92
N ARG A 67 15.76 -16.92 -21.70
CA ARG A 67 14.73 -16.90 -20.65
C ARG A 67 13.66 -15.90 -21.03
N ARG A 68 12.40 -16.33 -20.99
CA ARG A 68 11.25 -15.45 -21.15
C ARG A 68 10.39 -15.54 -19.90
N GLU A 69 10.09 -14.38 -19.33
CA GLU A 69 9.12 -14.24 -18.25
C GLU A 69 7.72 -14.27 -18.87
N LYS A 70 6.92 -15.28 -18.51
CA LYS A 70 5.60 -15.51 -19.11
C LYS A 70 4.48 -14.84 -18.33
N THR A 71 4.68 -14.62 -17.03
CA THR A 71 3.68 -14.09 -16.09
C THR A 71 4.37 -13.43 -14.91
N SER A 72 4.06 -12.16 -14.66
CA SER A 72 4.43 -11.46 -13.43
C SER A 72 3.20 -11.42 -12.52
N ASP A 73 3.27 -12.05 -11.35
CA ASP A 73 2.18 -12.03 -10.38
C ASP A 73 2.37 -10.88 -9.39
N MET A 74 1.34 -10.06 -9.21
CA MET A 74 1.31 -9.02 -8.17
C MET A 74 0.74 -9.61 -6.88
N ALA A 75 1.49 -9.55 -5.79
CA ALA A 75 1.04 -10.03 -4.49
C ALA A 75 0.99 -8.88 -3.47
N VAL A 76 0.04 -8.97 -2.53
CA VAL A 76 -0.05 -8.08 -1.39
C VAL A 76 0.29 -8.89 -0.13
N PRO A 77 1.28 -8.47 0.67
CA PRO A 77 1.60 -9.18 1.90
C PRO A 77 0.43 -9.11 2.88
N THR A 78 0.21 -10.18 3.64
CA THR A 78 -0.80 -10.22 4.70
C THR A 78 -0.17 -10.59 6.03
N LEU A 79 -0.53 -9.89 7.10
CA LEU A 79 -0.14 -10.21 8.47
C LEU A 79 -1.09 -11.26 9.05
N ARG A 80 -0.55 -12.17 9.87
CA ARG A 80 -1.33 -13.12 10.68
C ARG A 80 -1.23 -12.70 12.14
N ALA A 81 -2.35 -12.25 12.69
CA ALA A 81 -2.44 -11.91 14.11
C ALA A 81 -2.66 -13.16 14.96
N PRO A 82 -2.31 -13.12 16.27
CA PRO A 82 -2.76 -14.13 17.21
C PRO A 82 -4.28 -14.35 17.12
N GLY A 83 -4.69 -15.62 17.09
CA GLY A 83 -6.10 -16.00 16.86
C GLY A 83 -6.52 -16.15 15.39
N GLY A 84 -5.57 -16.17 14.45
CA GLY A 84 -5.82 -16.54 13.05
C GLY A 84 -6.41 -15.44 12.17
N ARG A 85 -6.65 -14.25 12.73
CA ARG A 85 -7.09 -13.07 11.96
C ARG A 85 -6.00 -12.66 10.97
N ARG A 86 -6.44 -12.31 9.76
CA ARG A 86 -5.56 -11.76 8.71
C ARG A 86 -5.77 -10.25 8.63
N ALA A 87 -4.68 -9.52 8.40
CA ALA A 87 -4.72 -8.08 8.19
C ALA A 87 -3.82 -7.71 7.00
N LEU A 88 -4.18 -6.62 6.32
CA LEU A 88 -3.32 -6.00 5.32
C LEU A 88 -2.45 -4.95 6.01
N PRO A 89 -1.12 -4.94 5.79
CA PRO A 89 -0.29 -3.82 6.21
C PRO A 89 -0.67 -2.59 5.37
N ALA A 90 -0.88 -1.47 6.05
CA ALA A 90 -1.16 -0.19 5.43
C ALA A 90 -0.37 0.90 6.15
N PHE A 91 0.11 1.88 5.39
CA PHE A 91 0.97 2.97 5.86
C PHE A 91 0.32 4.31 5.56
N THR A 92 0.64 5.33 6.36
CA THR A 92 0.06 6.66 6.22
C THR A 92 0.93 7.62 5.40
N SER A 93 2.21 7.31 5.19
CA SER A 93 3.14 8.09 4.37
C SER A 93 4.13 7.20 3.63
N THR A 94 4.77 7.75 2.60
CA THR A 94 5.86 7.09 1.88
C THR A 94 7.10 6.90 2.76
N GLU A 95 7.35 7.82 3.70
CA GLU A 95 8.40 7.69 4.72
C GLU A 95 8.17 6.47 5.61
N ALA A 96 6.93 6.23 6.06
CA ALA A 96 6.60 5.08 6.90
C ALA A 96 6.63 3.75 6.13
N LEU A 97 6.46 3.80 4.80
CA LEU A 97 6.48 2.63 3.91
C LEU A 97 7.91 2.17 3.56
N ALA A 98 8.88 3.09 3.54
CA ALA A 98 10.26 2.86 3.12
C ALA A 98 11.04 1.99 4.11
#